data_AF-A0A834EQ46-F1
#
_entry.id   AF-A0A834EQ46-F1
#
_cell.length_a   1.000
_cell.length_b   1.000
_cell.length_c   1.000
_cell.angle_alpha   90.00
_cell.angle_beta   90.00
_cell.angle_gamma   90.00
#
_symmetry.space_group_name_H-M   'P 1'
#
loop_
_entity.id
_entity.type
_entity.pdbx_description
1 polymer ?
#
loop_
_entity_poly.entity_id
_entity_poly.type
_entity_poly.pdbx_seq_one_letter_code
_entity_poly.pdbx_strand_id
1 'polypeptide(L)'
;MDWGDEYSHNSFDLHCLLNSFPGDLEFKQIFSDIDEKIEQNAASLEHCIKEIQSEVNKQCPDVRLQTTTDCFELLNNYNSSELPSIPPGDLINFLKTLVKKKNLCFVVKWGG
;
A
#
# COMPACT_ATOMS: atom_id res chain seq x y z
N MET A 1 -4.57 51.70 38.58
CA MET A 1 -5.91 51.20 38.21
C MET A 1 -6.12 51.72 36.80
N ASP A 2 -6.23 50.91 35.76
CA ASP A 2 -6.76 49.56 35.65
C ASP A 2 -6.16 49.00 34.34
N TRP A 3 -5.21 48.07 34.45
CA TRP A 3 -4.84 47.25 33.29
C TRP A 3 -5.97 46.24 33.19
N GLY A 4 -6.94 46.54 32.32
CA GLY A 4 -8.13 45.74 32.07
C GLY A 4 -7.76 44.30 31.79
N ASP A 5 -7.74 43.54 32.88
CA ASP A 5 -7.58 42.11 32.95
C ASP A 5 -8.97 41.55 32.68
N GLU A 6 -9.20 41.05 31.48
CA GLU A 6 -10.08 39.90 31.33
C GLU A 6 -9.75 39.21 30.03
N TYR A 7 -8.78 38.30 30.14
CA TYR A 7 -8.63 37.14 29.29
C TYR A 7 -10.02 36.63 28.90
N SER A 8 -10.46 36.97 27.69
CA SER A 8 -11.66 36.43 27.09
C SER A 8 -11.61 34.93 27.27
N HIS A 9 -12.52 34.42 28.10
CA HIS A 9 -12.62 33.04 28.45
C HIS A 9 -12.80 32.24 27.16
N ASN A 10 -11.68 31.73 26.63
CA ASN A 10 -11.64 30.52 25.85
C ASN A 10 -12.13 29.41 26.79
N SER A 11 -13.43 29.39 27.02
CA SER A 11 -14.18 28.26 27.54
C SER A 11 -13.97 27.15 26.53
N PHE A 12 -12.85 26.45 26.67
CA PHE A 12 -12.57 25.25 25.94
C PHE A 12 -13.65 24.27 26.37
N ASP A 13 -14.63 24.04 25.51
CA ASP A 13 -15.74 23.15 25.81
C ASP A 13 -15.20 21.72 25.86
N LEU A 14 -14.77 21.33 27.04
CA LEU A 14 -14.24 20.00 27.35
C LEU A 14 -15.24 18.92 26.96
N HIS A 15 -16.54 19.22 26.99
CA HIS A 15 -17.59 18.30 26.59
C HIS A 15 -17.61 18.08 25.07
N CYS A 16 -17.38 19.12 24.26
CA CYS A 16 -17.20 18.97 22.81
C CYS A 16 -15.96 18.12 22.45
N LEU A 17 -14.84 18.31 23.16
CA LEU A 17 -13.65 17.47 22.95
C LEU A 17 -13.90 16.01 23.32
N LEU A 18 -14.52 15.76 24.46
CA LEU A 18 -14.73 14.40 24.95
C LEU A 18 -15.68 13.60 24.03
N ASN A 19 -16.69 14.26 23.45
CA ASN A 19 -17.58 13.65 22.44
C ASN A 19 -16.94 13.51 21.05
N SER A 20 -15.75 14.07 20.83
CA SER A 20 -15.00 13.88 19.58
C SER A 20 -14.15 12.60 19.59
N PHE A 21 -13.96 11.97 20.75
CA PHE A 21 -13.26 10.70 20.83
C PHE A 21 -14.20 9.55 20.48
N PRO A 22 -13.69 8.53 19.75
CA PRO A 22 -14.49 7.37 19.48
C PRO A 22 -14.92 6.68 20.77
N GLY A 23 -16.18 6.24 20.84
CA GLY A 23 -16.62 5.36 21.92
C GLY A 23 -16.02 3.95 21.80
N ASP A 24 -16.15 3.13 22.84
CA ASP A 24 -15.63 1.74 22.85
C ASP A 24 -16.14 0.90 21.66
N LEU A 25 -17.38 1.13 21.23
CA LEU A 25 -17.96 0.46 20.07
C LEU A 25 -17.31 0.92 18.76
N GLU A 26 -17.04 2.21 18.63
CA GLU A 26 -16.40 2.79 17.44
C GLU A 26 -14.95 2.34 17.36
N PHE A 27 -14.22 2.28 18.48
CA PHE A 27 -12.87 1.70 18.51
C PHE A 27 -12.85 0.24 18.06
N LYS A 28 -13.81 -0.59 18.51
CA LYS A 28 -13.91 -1.98 18.06
C LYS A 28 -14.14 -2.07 16.55
N GLN A 29 -15.00 -1.22 16.00
CA GLN A 29 -15.24 -1.17 14.56
C GLN A 29 -13.99 -0.73 13.81
N ILE A 30 -13.30 0.32 14.28
CA ILE A 30 -12.06 0.81 13.67
C ILE A 30 -11.00 -0.30 13.63
N PHE A 31 -10.82 -1.06 14.72
CA PHE A 31 -9.87 -2.18 14.73
C PHE A 31 -10.30 -3.29 13.78
N SER A 32 -11.59 -3.65 13.74
CA SER A 32 -12.12 -4.64 12.80
C SER A 32 -11.88 -4.23 11.35
N ASP A 33 -12.11 -2.95 11.01
CA ASP A 33 -11.91 -2.41 9.67
C ASP A 33 -10.43 -2.41 9.27
N ILE A 34 -9.54 -2.14 10.24
CA ILE A 34 -8.09 -2.20 10.03
C ILE A 34 -7.66 -3.64 9.78
N ASP A 35 -8.12 -4.59 10.59
CA ASP A 35 -7.80 -6.00 10.44
C ASP A 35 -8.27 -6.53 9.08
N GLU A 36 -9.51 -6.24 8.69
CA GLU A 36 -10.04 -6.62 7.37
C GLU A 36 -9.17 -6.05 6.23
N LYS A 37 -8.79 -4.76 6.31
CA LYS A 37 -7.93 -4.14 5.29
C LYS A 37 -6.53 -4.77 5.24
N ILE A 38 -5.97 -5.14 6.38
CA ILE A 38 -4.66 -5.82 6.43
C ILE A 38 -4.77 -7.20 5.76
N GLU A 39 -5.82 -7.97 6.05
CA GLU A 39 -6.07 -9.27 5.42
C GLU A 39 -6.26 -9.15 3.91
N GLN A 40 -7.07 -8.19 3.46
CA GLN A 40 -7.27 -7.92 2.02
C GLN A 40 -5.97 -7.51 1.32
N ASN A 41 -5.13 -6.70 1.99
CA ASN A 41 -3.82 -6.31 1.45
C ASN A 41 -2.88 -7.51 1.35
N ALA A 42 -2.84 -8.37 2.37
CA ALA A 42 -2.04 -9.59 2.36
C ALA A 42 -2.44 -10.53 1.21
N ALA A 43 -3.74 -10.77 1.04
CA ALA A 43 -4.27 -11.59 -0.06
C ALA A 43 -3.94 -10.98 -1.43
N SER A 44 -4.05 -9.66 -1.56
CA SER A 44 -3.72 -8.95 -2.82
C SER A 44 -2.23 -9.03 -3.16
N LEU A 45 -1.35 -8.93 -2.16
CA LEU A 45 0.10 -9.09 -2.34
C LEU A 45 0.45 -10.53 -2.73
N GLU A 46 -0.16 -11.53 -2.09
CA GLU A 46 0.05 -12.93 -2.42
C GLU A 46 -0.35 -13.23 -3.88
N HIS A 47 -1.50 -12.71 -4.31
CA HIS A 47 -1.96 -12.84 -5.69
C HIS A 47 -0.97 -12.20 -6.69
N CYS A 48 -0.53 -10.98 -6.40
CA CYS A 48 0.45 -10.25 -7.22
C CYS A 48 1.76 -11.05 -7.38
N ILE A 49 2.26 -11.65 -6.30
CA ILE A 49 3.49 -12.46 -6.35
C ILE A 49 3.29 -13.71 -7.23
N LYS A 50 2.14 -14.37 -7.14
CA LYS A 50 1.81 -15.53 -8.00
C LYS A 50 1.74 -15.15 -9.48
N GLU A 51 1.19 -13.97 -9.80
CA GLU A 51 1.20 -13.47 -11.18
C GLU A 51 2.62 -13.22 -11.69
N ILE A 52 3.46 -12.56 -10.89
CA ILE A 52 4.87 -12.33 -11.22
C ILE A 52 5.58 -13.67 -11.45
N GLN A 53 5.40 -14.62 -10.54
CA GLN A 53 5.99 -15.96 -10.65
C GLN A 53 5.58 -16.66 -11.96
N SER A 54 4.29 -16.63 -12.29
CA SER A 54 3.75 -17.21 -13.52
C SER A 54 4.36 -16.55 -14.76
N GLU A 55 4.48 -15.23 -14.76
CA GLU A 55 5.00 -14.49 -15.90
C GLU A 55 6.50 -14.70 -16.10
N VAL A 56 7.30 -14.71 -15.02
CA VAL A 56 8.73 -15.03 -15.08
C VAL A 56 8.94 -16.46 -15.60
N ASN A 57 8.19 -17.43 -15.07
CA ASN A 57 8.31 -18.83 -15.51
C ASN A 57 7.92 -19.03 -16.99
N LYS A 58 7.06 -18.17 -17.56
CA LYS A 58 6.73 -18.19 -19.00
C LYS A 58 7.83 -17.57 -19.85
N GLN A 59 8.38 -16.43 -19.42
CA GLN A 59 9.36 -15.68 -20.20
C GLN A 59 10.78 -16.28 -20.12
N CYS A 60 11.12 -16.91 -18.99
CA CYS A 60 12.42 -17.52 -18.73
C CYS A 60 12.24 -18.95 -18.17
N PRO A 61 12.05 -19.96 -19.02
CA PRO A 61 11.87 -21.35 -18.58
C PRO A 61 13.03 -21.91 -17.76
N ASP A 62 14.24 -21.38 -17.98
CA ASP A 62 15.47 -21.77 -17.28
C ASP A 62 15.52 -21.26 -15.83
N VAL A 63 14.77 -20.20 -15.50
CA VAL A 63 14.66 -19.64 -14.16
C VAL A 63 13.28 -20.00 -13.60
N ARG A 64 13.13 -21.25 -13.15
CA ARG A 64 11.89 -21.70 -12.48
C ARG A 64 11.85 -21.20 -11.04
N LEU A 65 11.10 -20.12 -10.81
CA LEU A 65 10.72 -19.70 -9.48
C LEU A 65 9.67 -20.66 -8.94
N GLN A 66 9.99 -21.37 -7.86
CA GLN A 66 9.11 -22.40 -7.27
C GLN A 66 8.35 -21.86 -6.07
N THR A 67 8.97 -21.00 -5.28
CA THR A 67 8.40 -20.42 -4.06
C THR A 67 8.25 -18.90 -4.16
N THR A 68 7.40 -18.34 -3.30
CA THR A 68 7.28 -16.88 -3.14
C THR A 68 8.59 -16.25 -2.66
N THR A 69 9.38 -16.98 -1.87
CA THR A 69 10.72 -16.55 -1.42
C THR A 69 11.68 -16.40 -2.60
N ASP A 70 11.65 -17.34 -3.55
CA ASP A 70 12.47 -17.26 -4.76
C ASP A 70 12.16 -15.97 -5.55
N CYS A 71 10.88 -15.58 -5.61
CA CYS A 71 10.47 -14.32 -6.24
C CYS A 71 11.06 -13.10 -5.50
N PHE A 72 11.06 -13.10 -4.17
CA PHE A 72 11.63 -12.00 -3.38
C PHE A 72 13.14 -11.92 -3.48
N GLU A 73 13.84 -13.05 -3.44
CA GLU A 73 15.29 -13.10 -3.64
C GLU A 73 15.68 -12.63 -5.03
N LEU A 74 14.93 -13.02 -6.07
CA LEU A 74 15.12 -12.51 -7.42
C LEU A 74 14.95 -10.98 -7.45
N LEU A 75 13.84 -10.45 -6.94
CA LEU A 75 13.62 -9.00 -6.86
C LEU A 75 14.72 -8.26 -6.08
N ASN A 76 15.22 -8.85 -4.99
CA ASN A 76 16.29 -8.26 -4.18
C ASN A 76 17.64 -8.29 -4.91
N ASN A 77 17.93 -9.38 -5.64
CA ASN A 77 19.12 -9.51 -6.46
C ASN A 77 19.09 -8.54 -7.66
N TYR A 78 17.93 -8.29 -8.27
CA TYR A 78 17.76 -7.23 -9.29
C TYR A 78 18.10 -5.84 -8.76
N ASN A 79 17.83 -5.56 -7.48
CA ASN A 79 18.17 -4.28 -6.86
C ASN A 79 19.64 -4.18 -6.44
N SER A 80 20.34 -5.32 -6.25
CA SER A 80 21.68 -5.37 -5.66
C SER A 80 22.80 -5.76 -6.63
N SER A 81 22.49 -6.34 -7.79
CA SER A 81 23.49 -6.78 -8.76
C SER A 81 23.63 -5.79 -9.92
N GLU A 82 24.86 -5.47 -10.27
CA GLU A 82 25.23 -4.83 -11.54
C GLU A 82 24.66 -5.66 -12.70
N LEU A 83 23.45 -5.33 -13.15
CA LEU A 83 22.86 -5.99 -14.31
C LEU A 83 23.64 -5.61 -15.58
N PRO A 84 23.70 -6.49 -16.59
CA PRO A 84 24.05 -6.06 -17.95
C PRO A 84 23.08 -4.95 -18.31
N SER A 85 23.60 -3.78 -18.69
CA SER A 85 22.85 -2.56 -18.96
C SER A 85 21.60 -2.84 -19.81
N ILE A 86 20.46 -3.09 -19.17
CA ILE A 86 19.15 -2.98 -19.81
C ILE A 86 19.06 -1.51 -20.19
N PRO A 87 18.89 -1.16 -21.48
CA PRO A 87 18.77 0.22 -21.88
C PRO A 87 17.71 0.89 -21.01
N PRO A 88 17.98 2.04 -20.38
CA PRO A 88 17.05 2.68 -19.46
C PRO A 88 15.63 2.87 -20.03
N GLY A 89 15.51 2.95 -21.36
CA GLY A 89 14.24 3.00 -22.07
C GLY A 89 13.36 1.76 -21.88
N ASP A 90 13.93 0.57 -21.79
CA ASP A 90 13.18 -0.70 -21.69
C ASP A 90 12.66 -0.93 -20.28
N LEU A 91 13.45 -0.59 -19.26
CA LEU A 91 13.01 -0.60 -17.86
C LEU A 91 11.92 0.44 -17.61
N ILE A 92 12.07 1.65 -18.15
CA ILE A 92 11.05 2.70 -18.05
C ILE A 92 9.76 2.28 -18.76
N ASN A 93 9.85 1.63 -19.92
CA ASN A 93 8.69 1.12 -20.64
C ASN A 93 8.00 -0.04 -19.89
N PHE A 94 8.78 -0.94 -19.28
CA PHE A 94 8.24 -2.01 -18.44
C PHE A 94 7.51 -1.45 -17.21
N LEU A 95 8.13 -0.52 -16.48
CA LEU A 95 7.52 0.14 -15.32
C LEU A 95 6.27 0.95 -15.71
N LYS A 96 6.31 1.69 -16.83
CA LYS A 96 5.12 2.40 -17.36
C LYS A 96 4.01 1.43 -17.75
N THR A 97 4.34 0.26 -18.27
CA THR A 97 3.37 -0.78 -18.63
C THR A 97 2.72 -1.39 -17.39
N LEU A 98 3.50 -1.63 -16.33
CA LEU A 98 2.99 -2.08 -15.03
C LEU A 98 2.09 -1.03 -14.37
N VAL A 99 2.48 0.24 -14.39
CA VAL A 99 1.68 1.35 -13.84
C VAL A 99 0.37 1.53 -14.63
N LYS A 100 0.42 1.44 -15.98
CA LYS A 100 -0.80 1.46 -16.82
C LYS A 100 -1.73 0.27 -16.53
N LYS A 101 -1.19 -0.93 -16.32
CA LYS A 101 -2.00 -2.12 -15.96
C LYS A 101 -2.58 -2.02 -14.55
N LYS A 102 -1.85 -1.47 -13.57
CA LYS A 102 -2.40 -1.16 -12.23
C LYS A 102 -3.54 -0.15 -12.30
N ASN A 103 -3.42 0.91 -13.11
CA ASN A 103 -4.52 1.87 -13.32
C ASN A 103 -5.73 1.23 -13.99
N LEU A 104 -5.55 0.25 -14.88
CA LEU A 104 -6.65 -0.50 -15.47
C LEU A 104 -7.38 -1.37 -14.41
N CYS A 105 -6.64 -2.02 -13.51
CA CYS A 105 -7.22 -2.74 -12.37
C CYS A 105 -7.92 -1.80 -11.37
N PHE A 106 -7.42 -0.58 -11.17
CA PHE A 106 -8.09 0.42 -10.33
C PHE A 106 -9.37 0.98 -10.98
N VAL A 107 -9.36 1.29 -12.28
CA VAL A 107 -10.54 1.80 -13.01
C VAL A 107 -11.64 0.73 -13.10
N VAL A 108 -11.28 -0.54 -13.33
CA VAL A 108 -12.25 -1.65 -13.37
C VAL A 108 -12.84 -1.96 -11.99
N LYS A 109 -12.16 -1.63 -10.89
CA LYS A 109 -12.60 -1.94 -9.52
C LYS A 109 -13.42 -0.82 -8.85
N TRP A 110 -13.41 0.40 -9.40
CA TRP A 110 -14.10 1.56 -8.82
C TRP A 110 -14.94 2.40 -9.81
N GLY A 111 -14.97 2.03 -11.09
CA GLY A 111 -15.81 2.65 -12.12
C GLY A 111 -16.89 1.70 -12.60
N GLY A 112 -17.96 1.57 -11.81
CA GLY A 112 -19.18 0.81 -12.12
C GLY A 112 -20.29 1.21 -11.17
#